data_AF-H2C649-F1
#
_entry.id   AF-H2C649-F1
#
_cell.length_a   1.000
_cell.length_b   1.000
_cell.length_c   1.000
_cell.angle_alpha   90.00
_cell.angle_beta   90.00
_cell.angle_gamma   90.00
#
_symmetry.space_group_name_H-M   'P 1'
#
loop_
_entity.id
_entity.type
_entity.pdbx_description
1 polymer ?
#
loop_
_entity_poly.entity_id
_entity_poly.type
_entity_poly.pdbx_seq_one_letter_code
_entity_poly.pdbx_strand_id
1 'polypeptide(L)'
;MLGKLIKFVLLTRFTKRLLLINLVSLLLVYSLGGGAKVLPQLFIWYASIVFLVITLTGGFVVLKSDVDFLFVLPIRRSYMVFSLFLSMFVAYGLLLLYLGILELNLIPLTFFVLNLSLLSVLAASTAAIASSLSGWKRWAFSSSLALLNLSSLMGFPLSPLGAFHGLLVPGTVSLSFLTLVFLFLAYRTLSNVHLLYGKSGNLVVKRPVNFNGKDAFLAVMLRALSFIDIGGRMNVAGSVGFRVLRVNVIQALGFSTAISVVYFLLVKTLHLTSFHSLIIIYSIAAEYSLLVLMSQAMFMHEPIWLSFGVMEPWRFARYYLLGKATSVELILLPFAVVNLLNPETWGVSLVTLIVSPFALIYLASITARINPVQIRDELSVPAPFSSRQYFTAIASFPVMLVMIMGAYSPTLLGVNQVQVIPYLLVADLFMGVPFLISKSFWRGVQAVMIERGFT
;
A
#
# COMPACT_ATOMS: atom_id res chain seq x y z
N MET A 1 17.56 32.72 -3.50
CA MET A 1 17.88 31.48 -2.76
C MET A 1 16.81 30.39 -2.96
N LEU A 2 15.54 30.64 -2.61
CA LEU A 2 14.42 29.68 -2.67
C LEU A 2 14.35 28.83 -3.96
N GLY A 3 14.42 29.43 -5.16
CA GLY A 3 14.36 28.69 -6.43
C GLY A 3 15.51 27.67 -6.62
N LYS A 4 16.72 27.96 -6.11
CA LYS A 4 17.84 27.00 -6.12
C LYS A 4 17.58 25.81 -5.20
N LEU A 5 16.99 26.08 -4.02
CA LEU A 5 16.59 25.06 -3.05
C LEU A 5 15.47 24.16 -3.60
N ILE A 6 14.42 24.74 -4.20
CA ILE A 6 13.35 23.99 -4.87
C ILE A 6 13.92 23.09 -5.96
N LYS A 7 14.78 23.63 -6.84
CA LYS A 7 15.42 22.84 -7.91
C LYS A 7 16.26 21.70 -7.35
N PHE A 8 17.03 21.94 -6.28
CA PHE A 8 17.81 20.90 -5.59
C PHE A 8 16.91 19.80 -5.03
N VAL A 9 15.90 20.17 -4.23
CA VAL A 9 14.97 19.26 -3.56
C VAL A 9 14.16 18.42 -4.55
N LEU A 10 13.75 18.98 -5.70
CA LEU A 10 13.06 18.21 -6.74
C LEU A 10 14.00 17.27 -7.50
N LEU A 11 15.20 17.73 -7.90
CA LEU A 11 16.14 16.90 -8.67
C LEU A 11 16.75 15.74 -7.87
N THR A 12 16.89 15.87 -6.55
CA THR A 12 17.34 14.78 -5.67
C THR A 12 16.27 13.72 -5.42
N ARG A 13 14.97 14.08 -5.48
CA ARG A 13 13.84 13.16 -5.24
C ARG A 13 13.34 12.50 -6.52
N PHE A 14 13.25 13.25 -7.61
CA PHE A 14 12.71 12.79 -8.89
C PHE A 14 13.82 12.69 -9.93
N THR A 15 14.43 11.50 -10.04
CA THR A 15 15.44 11.27 -11.09
C THR A 15 14.81 11.36 -12.48
N LYS A 16 15.57 11.79 -13.49
CA LYS A 16 15.09 11.84 -14.89
C LYS A 16 14.54 10.49 -15.37
N ARG A 17 15.18 9.39 -14.95
CA ARG A 17 14.75 8.01 -15.25
C ARG A 17 13.41 7.67 -14.60
N LEU A 18 13.21 8.10 -13.34
CA LEU A 18 11.93 7.95 -12.65
C LEU A 18 10.82 8.69 -13.41
N LEU A 19 11.02 9.95 -13.77
CA LEU A 19 10.03 10.74 -14.50
C LEU A 19 9.71 10.14 -15.88
N LEU A 20 10.72 9.66 -16.61
CA LEU A 20 10.51 9.00 -17.91
C LEU A 20 9.74 7.69 -17.78
N ILE A 21 10.08 6.84 -16.79
CA ILE A 21 9.30 5.62 -16.51
C ILE A 21 7.84 5.99 -16.19
N ASN A 22 7.61 7.00 -15.35
CA ASN A 22 6.26 7.41 -15.00
C ASN A 22 5.47 7.95 -16.21
N LEU A 23 6.11 8.72 -17.10
CA LEU A 23 5.49 9.19 -18.34
C LEU A 23 5.09 8.01 -19.24
N VAL A 24 5.98 7.04 -19.44
CA VAL A 24 5.70 5.85 -20.27
C VAL A 24 4.58 5.02 -19.66
N SER A 25 4.56 4.79 -18.35
CA SER A 25 3.46 4.05 -17.71
C SER A 25 2.14 4.82 -17.69
N LEU A 26 2.14 6.16 -17.59
CA LEU A 26 0.93 6.97 -17.77
C LEU A 26 0.36 6.83 -19.20
N LEU A 27 1.24 6.88 -20.21
CA LEU A 27 0.84 6.67 -21.61
C LEU A 27 0.31 5.25 -21.86
N LEU A 28 0.89 4.22 -21.21
CA LEU A 28 0.39 2.84 -21.27
C LEU A 28 -0.95 2.68 -20.56
N VAL A 29 -1.15 3.27 -19.38
CA VAL A 29 -2.44 3.25 -18.68
C VAL A 29 -3.52 3.96 -19.52
N TYR A 30 -3.18 5.10 -20.13
CA TYR A 30 -4.08 5.82 -21.02
C TYR A 30 -4.37 5.06 -22.32
N SER A 31 -3.39 4.41 -22.94
CA SER A 31 -3.61 3.67 -24.20
C SER A 31 -4.38 2.36 -24.00
N LEU A 32 -4.10 1.63 -22.92
CA LEU A 32 -4.83 0.41 -22.55
C LEU A 32 -6.24 0.72 -22.01
N GLY A 33 -6.38 1.83 -21.26
CA GLY A 33 -7.66 2.29 -20.71
C GLY A 33 -8.50 3.11 -21.68
N GLY A 34 -7.93 3.66 -22.75
CA GLY A 34 -8.58 4.66 -23.62
C GLY A 34 -9.80 4.17 -24.41
N GLY A 35 -10.00 2.86 -24.53
CA GLY A 35 -11.22 2.25 -25.07
C GLY A 35 -12.24 1.82 -24.01
N ALA A 36 -11.84 1.75 -22.73
CA ALA A 36 -12.72 1.35 -21.64
C ALA A 36 -13.42 2.57 -21.03
N LYS A 37 -14.76 2.56 -21.00
CA LYS A 37 -15.53 3.47 -20.15
C LYS A 37 -15.34 3.07 -18.69
N VAL A 38 -14.27 3.55 -18.08
CA VAL A 38 -14.05 3.41 -16.64
C VAL A 38 -15.18 4.14 -15.92
N LEU A 39 -15.83 3.45 -14.99
CA LEU A 39 -16.87 4.02 -14.14
C LEU A 39 -16.22 5.10 -13.24
N PRO A 40 -16.67 6.37 -13.26
CA PRO A 40 -16.10 7.44 -12.40
C PRO A 40 -16.12 7.08 -10.90
N GLN A 41 -17.04 6.19 -10.51
CA GLN A 41 -17.07 5.60 -9.18
C GLN A 41 -15.75 4.91 -8.80
N LEU A 42 -15.07 4.22 -9.73
CA LEU A 42 -13.78 3.58 -9.48
C LEU A 42 -12.70 4.60 -9.11
N PHE A 43 -12.58 5.70 -9.86
CA PHE A 43 -11.67 6.79 -9.52
C PHE A 43 -11.96 7.33 -8.11
N ILE A 44 -13.24 7.54 -7.78
CA ILE A 44 -13.66 8.04 -6.47
C ILE A 44 -13.27 7.08 -5.34
N TRP A 45 -13.50 5.78 -5.49
CA TRP A 45 -13.10 4.77 -4.51
C TRP A 45 -11.58 4.74 -4.32
N TYR A 46 -10.80 4.63 -5.40
CA TYR A 46 -9.34 4.59 -5.31
C TYR A 46 -8.75 5.90 -4.77
N ALA A 47 -9.23 7.06 -5.21
CA ALA A 47 -8.79 8.35 -4.68
C ALA A 47 -9.15 8.52 -3.20
N SER A 48 -10.31 8.03 -2.74
CA SER A 48 -10.69 8.04 -1.33
C SER A 48 -9.76 7.17 -0.47
N ILE A 49 -9.45 5.96 -0.93
CA ILE A 49 -8.47 5.06 -0.28
C ILE A 49 -7.08 5.70 -0.27
N VAL A 50 -6.66 6.30 -1.39
CA VAL A 50 -5.37 7.01 -1.49
C VAL A 50 -5.32 8.18 -0.52
N PHE A 51 -6.37 8.99 -0.35
CA PHE A 51 -6.42 10.04 0.67
C PHE A 51 -6.33 9.50 2.09
N LEU A 52 -7.01 8.39 2.40
CA LEU A 52 -6.90 7.70 3.70
C LEU A 52 -5.48 7.23 3.97
N VAL A 53 -4.84 6.59 2.98
CA VAL A 53 -3.45 6.16 3.09
C VAL A 53 -2.53 7.37 3.24
N ILE A 54 -2.64 8.40 2.38
CA ILE A 54 -1.83 9.63 2.43
C ILE A 54 -1.89 10.29 3.81
N THR A 55 -3.07 10.35 4.44
CA THR A 55 -3.25 10.98 5.76
C THR A 55 -2.80 10.09 6.92
N LEU A 56 -3.10 8.79 6.91
CA LEU A 56 -2.57 7.82 7.89
C LEU A 56 -1.04 7.70 7.84
N THR A 57 -0.45 7.81 6.65
CA THR A 57 1.00 7.66 6.41
C THR A 57 1.76 9.00 6.47
N GLY A 58 1.08 10.12 6.24
CA GLY A 58 1.61 11.47 6.10
C GLY A 58 2.70 11.94 7.08
N GLY A 59 3.45 12.92 6.59
CA GLY A 59 4.69 13.43 7.13
C GLY A 59 5.38 14.21 6.01
N PHE A 60 6.35 15.05 6.34
CA PHE A 60 7.25 15.56 5.30
C PHE A 60 7.94 14.39 4.60
N VAL A 61 8.21 14.54 3.30
CA VAL A 61 9.22 13.71 2.67
C VAL A 61 10.58 14.09 3.25
N VAL A 62 11.13 13.25 4.11
CA VAL A 62 12.49 13.43 4.65
C VAL A 62 13.30 12.20 4.28
N LEU A 63 14.29 12.39 3.42
CA LEU A 63 15.32 11.40 3.10
C LEU A 63 16.41 11.43 4.17
N LYS A 64 17.21 10.37 4.29
CA LYS A 64 18.34 10.34 5.23
C LYS A 64 19.30 11.52 4.97
N SER A 65 19.59 11.76 3.70
CA SER A 65 20.38 12.92 3.23
C SER A 65 19.78 14.29 3.58
N ASP A 66 18.47 14.39 3.81
CA ASP A 66 17.87 15.65 4.27
C ASP A 66 18.21 15.91 5.73
N VAL A 67 18.19 14.87 6.58
CA VAL A 67 18.60 14.98 7.98
C VAL A 67 20.10 15.25 8.07
N ASP A 68 20.90 14.47 7.34
CA ASP A 68 22.37 14.51 7.42
C ASP A 68 22.97 15.80 6.81
N PHE A 69 22.30 16.41 5.82
CA PHE A 69 22.79 17.62 5.13
C PHE A 69 21.78 18.77 5.12
N LEU A 70 20.58 18.58 4.57
CA LEU A 70 19.65 19.68 4.30
C LEU A 70 19.25 20.45 5.57
N PHE A 71 19.05 19.74 6.68
CA PHE A 71 18.61 20.30 7.96
C PHE A 71 19.75 20.96 8.75
N VAL A 72 21.00 20.68 8.39
CA VAL A 72 22.21 21.28 8.98
C VAL A 72 22.61 22.59 8.26
N LEU A 73 22.18 22.77 7.00
CA LEU A 73 22.50 23.99 6.25
C LEU A 73 21.83 25.25 6.86
N PRO A 74 22.52 26.41 6.86
CA PRO A 74 22.00 27.68 7.41
C PRO A 74 20.96 28.31 6.47
N ILE A 75 19.81 27.65 6.31
CA ILE A 75 18.71 28.03 5.43
C ILE A 75 17.50 28.42 6.28
N ARG A 76 16.80 29.49 5.90
CA ARG A 76 15.53 29.89 6.54
C ARG A 76 14.53 28.72 6.50
N ARG A 77 14.05 28.29 7.67
CA ARG A 77 13.08 27.19 7.86
C ARG A 77 11.87 27.29 6.94
N SER A 78 11.35 28.49 6.69
CA SER A 78 10.23 28.72 5.77
C SER A 78 10.51 28.29 4.33
N TYR A 79 11.73 28.52 3.82
CA TYR A 79 12.14 28.08 2.48
C TYR A 79 12.29 26.55 2.41
N MET A 80 12.84 25.94 3.47
CA MET A 80 12.95 24.49 3.60
C MET A 80 11.57 23.83 3.62
N VAL A 81 10.70 24.23 4.55
CA VAL A 81 9.31 23.76 4.65
C VAL A 81 8.55 23.88 3.32
N PHE A 82 8.64 25.04 2.64
CA PHE A 82 7.99 25.25 1.36
C PHE A 82 8.53 24.32 0.26
N SER A 83 9.85 24.11 0.19
CA SER A 83 10.46 23.19 -0.79
C SER A 83 10.06 21.72 -0.54
N LEU A 84 9.96 21.30 0.72
CA LEU A 84 9.48 19.95 1.08
C LEU A 84 7.99 19.79 0.74
N PHE A 85 7.16 20.78 1.04
CA PHE A 85 5.74 20.79 0.67
C PHE A 85 5.54 20.71 -0.85
N LEU A 86 6.34 21.44 -1.65
CA LEU A 86 6.27 21.35 -3.11
C LEU A 86 6.65 19.94 -3.61
N SER A 87 7.60 19.26 -2.96
CA SER A 87 7.93 17.87 -3.29
C SER A 87 6.79 16.89 -2.98
N MET A 88 6.02 17.14 -1.90
CA MET A 88 4.80 16.40 -1.59
C MET A 88 3.71 16.65 -2.64
N PHE A 89 3.48 17.91 -3.02
CA PHE A 89 2.54 18.27 -4.09
C PHE A 89 2.84 17.54 -5.41
N VAL A 90 4.09 17.58 -5.89
CA VAL A 90 4.47 16.90 -7.15
C VAL A 90 4.22 15.40 -7.06
N ALA A 91 4.54 14.77 -5.93
CA ALA A 91 4.43 13.33 -5.83
C ALA A 91 2.98 12.85 -5.61
N TYR A 92 2.18 13.55 -4.79
CA TYR A 92 0.74 13.27 -4.65
C TYR A 92 0.02 13.55 -5.98
N GLY A 93 0.43 14.58 -6.71
CA GLY A 93 -0.08 14.87 -8.04
C GLY A 93 0.24 13.78 -9.07
N LEU A 94 1.45 13.22 -9.07
CA LEU A 94 1.75 12.06 -9.93
C LEU A 94 0.87 10.84 -9.60
N LEU A 95 0.66 10.53 -8.32
CA LEU A 95 -0.19 9.41 -7.90
C LEU A 95 -1.67 9.63 -8.26
N LEU A 96 -2.19 10.83 -8.03
CA LEU A 96 -3.56 11.19 -8.42
C LEU A 96 -3.72 11.24 -9.95
N LEU A 97 -2.69 11.66 -10.69
CA LEU A 97 -2.67 11.63 -12.16
C LEU A 97 -2.81 10.21 -12.68
N TYR A 98 -2.14 9.20 -12.10
CA TYR A 98 -2.31 7.80 -12.50
C TYR A 98 -3.76 7.31 -12.39
N LEU A 99 -4.48 7.74 -11.36
CA LEU A 99 -5.88 7.38 -11.17
C LEU A 99 -6.79 8.20 -12.11
N GLY A 100 -6.52 9.51 -12.22
CA GLY A 100 -7.35 10.45 -12.96
C GLY A 100 -7.13 10.41 -14.48
N ILE A 101 -6.03 9.86 -15.00
CA ILE A 101 -5.75 9.84 -16.46
C ILE A 101 -6.87 9.16 -17.27
N LEU A 102 -7.65 8.28 -16.64
CA LEU A 102 -8.78 7.57 -17.23
C LEU A 102 -10.05 8.46 -17.34
N GLU A 103 -10.16 9.49 -16.50
CA GLU A 103 -11.25 10.47 -16.49
C GLU A 103 -11.09 11.57 -17.56
N LEU A 104 -9.94 11.64 -18.26
CA LEU A 104 -9.67 12.62 -19.32
C LEU A 104 -10.70 12.60 -20.46
N ASN A 105 -11.33 11.44 -20.70
CA ASN A 105 -12.36 11.28 -21.73
C ASN A 105 -13.74 11.79 -21.28
N LEU A 106 -13.92 12.09 -19.99
CA LEU A 106 -15.20 12.47 -19.37
C LEU A 106 -15.23 13.94 -18.89
N ILE A 107 -14.06 14.54 -18.68
CA ILE A 107 -13.90 15.89 -18.11
C ILE A 107 -13.12 16.76 -19.11
N PRO A 108 -13.60 17.98 -19.46
CA PRO A 108 -12.83 18.89 -20.32
C PRO A 108 -11.42 19.15 -19.76
N LEU A 109 -10.41 19.09 -20.63
CA LEU A 109 -8.98 19.13 -20.24
C LEU A 109 -8.64 20.28 -19.28
N THR A 110 -9.24 21.46 -19.45
CA THR A 110 -9.08 22.62 -18.57
C THR A 110 -9.56 22.36 -17.14
N PHE A 111 -10.76 21.81 -16.98
CA PHE A 111 -11.31 21.40 -15.69
C PHE A 111 -10.53 20.23 -15.10
N PHE A 112 -10.08 19.28 -15.92
CA PHE A 112 -9.28 18.15 -15.45
C PHE A 112 -7.96 18.63 -14.84
N VAL A 113 -7.18 19.43 -15.57
CA VAL A 113 -5.88 19.97 -15.09
C VAL A 113 -6.07 20.84 -13.84
N LEU A 114 -7.09 21.71 -13.83
CA LEU A 114 -7.40 22.55 -12.67
C LEU A 114 -7.74 21.70 -11.44
N ASN A 115 -8.73 20.82 -11.53
CA ASN A 115 -9.20 20.03 -10.40
C ASN A 115 -8.15 19.03 -9.91
N LEU A 116 -7.39 18.41 -10.81
CA LEU A 116 -6.28 17.54 -10.40
C LEU A 116 -5.20 18.32 -9.65
N SER A 117 -4.87 19.55 -10.09
CA SER A 117 -3.89 20.39 -9.39
C SER A 117 -4.36 20.80 -7.99
N LEU A 118 -5.63 21.20 -7.85
CA LEU A 118 -6.24 21.54 -6.55
C LEU A 118 -6.28 20.33 -5.62
N LEU A 119 -6.73 19.17 -6.12
CA LEU A 119 -6.78 17.92 -5.38
C LEU A 119 -5.38 17.48 -4.91
N SER A 120 -4.34 17.74 -5.70
CA SER A 120 -2.94 17.47 -5.34
C SER A 120 -2.44 18.38 -4.22
N VAL A 121 -2.82 19.67 -4.23
CA VAL A 121 -2.53 20.60 -3.13
C VAL A 121 -3.31 20.22 -1.86
N LEU A 122 -4.57 19.80 -2.00
CA LEU A 122 -5.39 19.31 -0.89
C LEU A 122 -4.79 18.02 -0.27
N ALA A 123 -4.32 17.08 -1.08
CA ALA A 123 -3.63 15.88 -0.62
C ALA A 123 -2.35 16.21 0.16
N ALA A 124 -1.50 17.11 -0.38
CA ALA A 124 -0.30 17.57 0.32
C ALA A 124 -0.62 18.29 1.64
N SER A 125 -1.68 19.11 1.65
CA SER A 125 -2.10 19.89 2.83
C SER A 125 -2.70 19.02 3.92
N THR A 126 -3.55 18.05 3.57
CA THR A 126 -4.11 17.09 4.53
C THR A 126 -3.05 16.15 5.09
N ALA A 127 -2.08 15.70 4.29
CA ALA A 127 -0.91 14.95 4.75
C ALA A 127 -0.05 15.75 5.76
N ALA A 128 0.17 17.03 5.47
CA ALA A 128 0.90 17.95 6.32
C ALA A 128 0.21 18.15 7.69
N ILE A 129 -1.10 18.33 7.71
CA ILE A 129 -1.86 18.44 8.97
C ILE A 129 -1.84 17.11 9.73
N ALA A 130 -2.10 15.99 9.05
CA ALA A 130 -2.09 14.65 9.65
C ALA A 130 -0.74 14.25 10.24
N SER A 131 0.37 14.86 9.79
CA SER A 131 1.70 14.66 10.40
C SER A 131 1.79 15.13 11.86
N SER A 132 0.99 16.12 12.26
CA SER A 132 0.92 16.61 13.65
C SER A 132 -0.01 15.77 14.54
N LEU A 133 -0.84 14.90 13.94
CA LEU A 133 -1.79 14.04 14.64
C LEU A 133 -1.18 12.65 14.93
N SER A 134 -1.52 12.10 16.09
CA SER A 134 -1.09 10.77 16.53
C SER A 134 -2.26 9.92 17.04
N GLY A 135 -2.10 8.59 16.98
CA GLY A 135 -3.08 7.62 17.47
C GLY A 135 -4.47 7.79 16.85
N TRP A 136 -5.50 7.72 17.69
CA TRP A 136 -6.91 7.72 17.26
C TRP A 136 -7.31 9.01 16.51
N LYS A 137 -6.78 10.18 16.90
CA LYS A 137 -7.12 11.47 16.28
C LYS A 137 -6.77 11.49 14.79
N ARG A 138 -5.66 10.84 14.46
CA ARG A 138 -5.20 10.69 13.08
C ARG A 138 -6.09 9.74 12.28
N TRP A 139 -6.50 8.62 12.88
CA TRP A 139 -7.46 7.69 12.28
C TRP A 139 -8.80 8.37 12.02
N ALA A 140 -9.37 9.07 13.01
CA ALA A 140 -10.62 9.81 12.84
C ALA A 140 -10.53 10.83 11.70
N PHE A 141 -9.49 11.67 11.66
CA PHE A 141 -9.26 12.64 10.59
C PHE A 141 -9.15 11.97 9.20
N SER A 142 -8.40 10.88 9.10
CA SER A 142 -8.18 10.15 7.84
C SER A 142 -9.47 9.49 7.34
N SER A 143 -10.23 8.85 8.24
CA SER A 143 -11.53 8.23 7.92
C SER A 143 -12.58 9.28 7.56
N SER A 144 -12.65 10.41 8.25
CA SER A 144 -13.57 11.51 7.91
C SER A 144 -13.28 12.09 6.52
N LEU A 145 -12.01 12.24 6.14
CA LEU A 145 -11.64 12.68 4.78
C LEU A 145 -11.97 11.64 3.71
N ALA A 146 -11.77 10.35 3.97
CA ALA A 146 -12.21 9.30 3.06
C ALA A 146 -13.72 9.26 2.88
N LEU A 147 -14.49 9.38 3.97
CA LEU A 147 -15.96 9.43 3.91
C LEU A 147 -16.45 10.69 3.18
N LEU A 148 -15.82 11.85 3.41
CA LEU A 148 -16.12 13.07 2.67
C LEU A 148 -15.86 12.90 1.17
N ASN A 149 -14.73 12.27 0.79
CA ASN A 149 -14.44 11.96 -0.60
C ASN A 149 -15.50 11.01 -1.20
N LEU A 150 -15.79 9.88 -0.53
CA LEU A 150 -16.81 8.90 -0.95
C LEU A 150 -18.22 9.49 -1.08
N SER A 151 -18.56 10.56 -0.36
CA SER A 151 -19.86 11.22 -0.47
C SER A 151 -20.17 11.80 -1.86
N SER A 152 -19.18 11.97 -2.74
CA SER A 152 -19.45 12.32 -4.15
C SER A 152 -20.25 11.26 -4.89
N LEU A 153 -20.16 9.98 -4.49
CA LEU A 153 -20.98 8.89 -5.03
C LEU A 153 -22.49 9.12 -4.81
N MET A 154 -22.84 9.86 -3.75
CA MET A 154 -24.21 10.28 -3.44
C MET A 154 -24.58 11.64 -4.06
N GLY A 155 -23.73 12.18 -4.95
CA GLY A 155 -23.93 13.50 -5.56
C GLY A 155 -23.65 14.68 -4.63
N PHE A 156 -22.93 14.49 -3.52
CA PHE A 156 -22.69 15.57 -2.56
C PHE A 156 -21.72 16.63 -3.12
N PRO A 157 -22.15 17.90 -3.30
CA PRO A 157 -21.36 18.91 -4.03
C PRO A 157 -20.16 19.44 -3.24
N LEU A 158 -20.11 19.22 -1.92
CA LEU A 158 -18.97 19.61 -1.07
C LEU A 158 -17.88 18.52 -0.98
N SER A 159 -18.04 17.37 -1.64
CA SER A 159 -16.95 16.39 -1.76
C SER A 159 -15.82 16.94 -2.65
N PRO A 160 -14.54 16.84 -2.24
CA PRO A 160 -13.38 17.15 -3.09
C PRO A 160 -13.35 16.38 -4.42
N LEU A 161 -14.02 15.23 -4.50
CA LEU A 161 -14.11 14.39 -5.70
C LEU A 161 -15.40 14.62 -6.50
N GLY A 162 -16.30 15.52 -6.04
CA GLY A 162 -17.55 15.84 -6.75
C GLY A 162 -17.30 16.36 -8.18
N ALA A 163 -16.24 17.14 -8.38
CA ALA A 163 -15.82 17.63 -9.70
C ALA A 163 -15.52 16.51 -10.71
N PHE A 164 -15.12 15.32 -10.24
CA PHE A 164 -14.88 14.13 -11.07
C PHE A 164 -16.13 13.24 -11.21
N HIS A 165 -17.21 13.55 -10.48
CA HIS A 165 -18.50 12.86 -10.55
C HIS A 165 -19.57 13.71 -11.28
N GLY A 166 -19.18 14.35 -12.38
CA GLY A 166 -20.07 15.17 -13.22
C GLY A 166 -20.46 16.55 -12.65
N LEU A 167 -20.23 16.83 -11.36
CA LEU A 167 -20.53 18.12 -10.73
C LEU A 167 -19.42 19.16 -10.98
N LEU A 168 -19.11 19.41 -12.27
CA LEU A 168 -17.95 20.20 -12.71
C LEU A 168 -17.84 21.56 -11.99
N VAL A 169 -18.81 22.45 -12.16
CA VAL A 169 -18.75 23.81 -11.58
C VAL A 169 -18.85 23.80 -10.05
N PRO A 170 -19.91 23.28 -9.40
CA PRO A 170 -20.03 23.33 -7.94
C PRO A 170 -18.93 22.53 -7.22
N GLY A 171 -18.48 21.41 -7.79
CA GLY A 171 -17.37 20.61 -7.28
C GLY A 171 -16.01 21.32 -7.41
N THR A 172 -15.78 22.06 -8.50
CA THR A 172 -14.55 22.88 -8.65
C THR A 172 -14.51 24.00 -7.62
N VAL A 173 -15.66 24.65 -7.36
CA VAL A 173 -15.77 25.73 -6.35
C VAL A 173 -15.55 25.19 -4.93
N SER A 174 -16.19 24.08 -4.57
CA SER A 174 -16.02 23.48 -3.24
C SER A 174 -14.60 22.94 -3.03
N LEU A 175 -14.02 22.27 -4.03
CA LEU A 175 -12.62 21.84 -4.02
C LEU A 175 -11.65 23.03 -3.87
N SER A 176 -11.89 24.14 -4.58
CA SER A 176 -11.07 25.36 -4.45
C SER A 176 -11.13 25.94 -3.04
N PHE A 177 -12.33 26.07 -2.46
CA PHE A 177 -12.52 26.57 -1.09
C PHE A 177 -11.84 25.67 -0.05
N LEU A 178 -12.07 24.35 -0.12
CA LEU A 178 -11.42 23.40 0.77
C LEU A 178 -9.90 23.45 0.62
N THR A 179 -9.38 23.54 -0.61
CA THR A 179 -7.93 23.61 -0.86
C THR A 179 -7.32 24.85 -0.20
N LEU A 180 -7.96 26.02 -0.27
CA LEU A 180 -7.51 27.24 0.41
C LEU A 180 -7.50 27.09 1.94
N VAL A 181 -8.58 26.56 2.52
CA VAL A 181 -8.69 26.34 3.97
C VAL A 181 -7.62 25.35 4.47
N PHE A 182 -7.48 24.21 3.80
CA PHE A 182 -6.51 23.19 4.17
C PHE A 182 -5.06 23.66 3.93
N LEU A 183 -4.79 24.44 2.88
CA LEU A 183 -3.47 25.03 2.63
C LEU A 183 -3.06 26.02 3.73
N PHE A 184 -3.98 26.87 4.17
CA PHE A 184 -3.75 27.79 5.30
C PHE A 184 -3.46 27.03 6.61
N LEU A 185 -4.26 26.01 6.92
CA LEU A 185 -4.04 25.15 8.09
C LEU A 185 -2.71 24.40 7.99
N ALA A 186 -2.36 23.87 6.82
CA ALA A 186 -1.09 23.20 6.57
C ALA A 186 0.11 24.16 6.74
N TYR A 187 0.03 25.39 6.26
CA TYR A 187 1.08 26.38 6.49
C TYR A 187 1.33 26.61 8.00
N ARG A 188 0.25 26.77 8.78
CA ARG A 188 0.30 26.96 10.25
C ARG A 188 0.81 25.72 10.99
N THR A 189 0.51 24.49 10.55
CA THR A 189 1.10 23.29 11.18
C THR A 189 2.59 23.19 10.84
N LEU A 190 2.95 23.34 9.56
CA LEU A 190 4.32 23.14 9.09
C LEU A 190 5.31 24.21 9.57
N SER A 191 4.86 25.44 9.82
CA SER A 191 5.69 26.46 10.48
C SER A 191 6.13 26.05 11.89
N ASN A 192 5.37 25.16 12.53
CA ASN A 192 5.53 24.78 13.93
C ASN A 192 6.17 23.39 14.11
N VAL A 193 6.16 22.51 13.10
CA VAL A 193 6.79 21.17 13.17
C VAL A 193 8.30 21.26 13.42
N HIS A 194 8.76 20.81 14.58
CA HIS A 194 10.19 20.63 14.85
C HIS A 194 10.76 19.59 13.89
N LEU A 195 11.72 19.99 13.05
CA LEU A 195 12.36 19.14 12.05
C LEU A 195 13.50 18.26 12.62
N LEU A 196 13.78 18.39 13.91
CA LEU A 196 14.90 17.74 14.59
C LEU A 196 14.43 16.49 15.35
N TYR A 197 15.13 15.38 15.05
CA TYR A 197 15.11 14.07 15.70
C TYR A 197 13.74 13.39 15.85
N GLY A 198 13.63 12.21 15.23
CA GLY A 198 12.53 11.28 15.48
C GLY A 198 12.44 10.96 16.97
N LYS A 199 11.21 10.85 17.49
CA LYS A 199 10.99 10.49 18.90
C LYS A 199 11.63 9.13 19.19
N SER A 200 12.74 9.14 19.93
CA SER A 200 13.23 7.96 20.64
C SER A 200 12.11 7.49 21.56
N GLY A 201 11.55 6.32 21.26
CA GLY A 201 10.56 5.67 22.10
C GLY A 201 11.23 4.57 22.87
N ASN A 202 11.23 4.63 24.20
CA ASN A 202 11.66 3.51 25.03
C ASN A 202 10.70 2.32 24.81
N LEU A 203 11.05 1.43 23.87
CA LEU A 203 10.28 0.26 23.51
C LEU A 203 10.46 -0.85 24.54
N VAL A 204 9.70 -0.77 25.63
CA VAL A 204 9.57 -1.88 26.60
C VAL A 204 8.90 -3.07 25.91
N VAL A 205 9.57 -4.23 25.90
CA VAL A 205 9.04 -5.48 25.33
C VAL A 205 7.88 -5.99 26.19
N LYS A 206 6.65 -5.62 25.83
CA LYS A 206 5.45 -5.88 26.64
C LYS A 206 5.07 -7.35 26.80
N ARG A 207 5.49 -8.22 25.87
CA ARG A 207 5.19 -9.67 25.87
C ARG A 207 6.34 -10.46 25.22
N PRO A 208 7.26 -11.07 25.99
CA PRO A 208 8.28 -11.95 25.44
C PRO A 208 7.64 -13.24 24.91
N VAL A 209 8.16 -13.77 23.80
CA VAL A 209 7.79 -15.11 23.29
C VAL A 209 8.81 -16.11 23.82
N ASN A 210 8.32 -17.18 24.47
CA ASN A 210 9.20 -18.24 24.99
C ASN A 210 9.46 -19.31 23.91
N PHE A 211 10.73 -19.58 23.67
CA PHE A 211 11.22 -20.58 22.70
C PHE A 211 11.87 -21.81 23.37
N ASN A 212 11.95 -21.87 24.71
CA ASN A 212 12.59 -22.97 25.43
C ASN A 212 11.95 -24.32 25.09
N GLY A 213 12.79 -25.33 24.85
CA GLY A 213 12.36 -26.69 24.53
C GLY A 213 11.77 -26.90 23.13
N LYS A 214 11.79 -25.88 22.26
CA LYS A 214 11.27 -25.99 20.88
C LYS A 214 12.39 -26.34 19.90
N ASP A 215 12.08 -27.18 18.93
CA ASP A 215 12.97 -27.44 17.81
C ASP A 215 13.02 -26.23 16.87
N ALA A 216 13.96 -26.26 15.92
CA ALA A 216 14.19 -25.12 15.03
C ALA A 216 13.01 -24.86 14.07
N PHE A 217 12.19 -25.87 13.75
CA PHE A 217 10.97 -25.72 12.97
C PHE A 217 9.87 -25.01 13.77
N LEU A 218 9.51 -25.53 14.94
CA LEU A 218 8.48 -24.96 15.81
C LEU A 218 8.88 -23.58 16.33
N ALA A 219 10.16 -23.30 16.56
CA ALA A 219 10.62 -21.96 16.95
C ALA A 219 10.36 -20.92 15.86
N VAL A 220 10.72 -21.22 14.59
CA VAL A 220 10.47 -20.31 13.46
C VAL A 220 8.97 -20.19 13.17
N MET A 221 8.23 -21.31 13.20
CA MET A 221 6.79 -21.31 12.93
C MET A 221 6.00 -20.57 14.02
N LEU A 222 6.32 -20.76 15.30
CA LEU A 222 5.75 -20.01 16.42
C LEU A 222 6.00 -18.50 16.27
N ARG A 223 7.22 -18.11 15.91
CA ARG A 223 7.56 -16.69 15.68
C ARG A 223 6.72 -16.11 14.55
N ALA A 224 6.58 -16.82 13.43
CA ALA A 224 5.78 -16.40 12.29
C ALA A 224 4.28 -16.28 12.64
N LEU A 225 3.72 -17.24 13.38
CA LEU A 225 2.33 -17.26 13.86
C LEU A 225 2.04 -16.31 15.03
N SER A 226 3.06 -15.80 15.73
CA SER A 226 2.86 -14.89 16.87
C SER A 226 2.52 -13.47 16.41
N PHE A 227 3.09 -13.04 15.29
CA PHE A 227 2.99 -11.66 14.83
C PHE A 227 2.90 -11.56 13.31
N ILE A 228 2.06 -10.64 12.87
CA ILE A 228 2.06 -10.14 11.51
C ILE A 228 2.67 -8.75 11.48
N ASP A 229 3.48 -8.56 10.45
CA ASP A 229 4.12 -7.31 10.12
C ASP A 229 3.34 -6.78 8.91
N ILE A 230 2.54 -5.73 9.09
CA ILE A 230 1.88 -5.01 7.99
C ILE A 230 2.62 -3.71 7.79
N GLY A 231 3.21 -3.53 6.62
CA GLY A 231 3.89 -2.30 6.29
C GLY A 231 5.00 -2.48 5.29
N GLY A 232 5.68 -1.40 4.98
CA GLY A 232 6.64 -1.44 3.88
C GLY A 232 7.49 -0.21 3.84
N ARG A 233 8.22 -0.10 2.73
CA ARG A 233 8.55 1.23 2.21
C ARG A 233 7.24 1.86 1.78
N MET A 234 6.67 2.69 2.64
CA MET A 234 5.57 3.55 2.28
C MET A 234 6.13 4.68 1.43
N ASN A 235 6.45 4.33 0.19
CA ASN A 235 6.83 5.22 -0.89
C ASN A 235 5.56 5.81 -1.55
N VAL A 236 4.56 6.12 -0.73
CA VAL A 236 3.28 6.66 -1.17
C VAL A 236 3.51 8.12 -1.52
N ALA A 237 3.66 8.36 -2.81
CA ALA A 237 3.67 9.69 -3.38
C ALA A 237 4.60 10.64 -2.62
N GLY A 238 5.89 10.39 -2.80
CA GLY A 238 6.93 11.29 -2.34
C GLY A 238 7.33 10.96 -0.92
N SER A 239 6.40 10.77 0.03
CA SER A 239 6.75 10.30 1.37
C SER A 239 7.64 9.05 1.24
N VAL A 240 8.85 9.12 1.78
CA VAL A 240 9.80 8.00 1.80
C VAL A 240 9.95 7.63 3.27
N GLY A 241 9.01 6.83 3.75
CA GLY A 241 8.96 6.41 5.15
C GLY A 241 8.88 4.89 5.23
N PHE A 242 9.56 4.33 6.23
CA PHE A 242 9.28 2.96 6.63
C PHE A 242 8.33 3.00 7.82
N ARG A 243 7.18 2.35 7.71
CA ARG A 243 6.37 2.00 8.86
C ARG A 243 5.94 0.55 8.72
N VAL A 244 6.21 -0.23 9.75
CA VAL A 244 5.60 -1.53 9.98
C VAL A 244 4.79 -1.44 11.25
N LEU A 245 3.52 -1.78 11.12
CA LEU A 245 2.64 -2.08 12.23
C LEU A 245 2.80 -3.59 12.51
N ARG A 246 3.42 -3.92 13.64
CA ARG A 246 3.44 -5.29 14.15
C ARG A 246 2.19 -5.53 15.00
N VAL A 247 1.34 -6.44 14.56
CA VAL A 247 0.09 -6.85 15.25
C VAL A 247 0.21 -8.32 15.63
N ASN A 248 -0.30 -8.71 16.79
CA ASN A 248 -0.41 -10.13 17.13
C ASN A 248 -1.50 -10.80 16.28
N VAL A 249 -1.25 -12.03 15.79
CA VAL A 249 -2.18 -12.71 14.86
C VAL A 249 -3.58 -12.88 15.45
N ILE A 250 -3.71 -13.17 16.75
CA ILE A 250 -5.00 -13.32 17.43
C ILE A 250 -5.76 -11.97 17.47
N GLN A 251 -5.06 -10.85 17.67
CA GLN A 251 -5.67 -9.52 17.64
C GLN A 251 -6.13 -9.17 16.22
N ALA A 252 -5.30 -9.45 15.21
CA ALA A 252 -5.65 -9.23 13.81
C ALA A 252 -6.85 -10.10 13.37
N LEU A 253 -6.94 -11.35 13.83
CA LEU A 253 -8.10 -12.23 13.64
C LEU A 253 -9.37 -11.66 14.28
N GLY A 254 -9.26 -11.10 15.50
CA GLY A 254 -10.38 -10.42 16.16
C GLY A 254 -10.89 -9.23 15.34
N PHE A 255 -9.98 -8.41 14.81
CA PHE A 255 -10.34 -7.30 13.94
C PHE A 255 -10.92 -7.76 12.60
N SER A 256 -10.34 -8.76 11.93
CA SER A 256 -10.88 -9.24 10.65
C SER A 256 -12.25 -9.89 10.80
N THR A 257 -12.49 -10.62 11.90
CA THR A 257 -13.82 -11.16 12.23
C THR A 257 -14.85 -10.05 12.46
N ALA A 258 -14.49 -9.00 13.19
CA ALA A 258 -15.40 -7.86 13.40
C ALA A 258 -15.74 -7.14 12.08
N ILE A 259 -14.74 -6.94 11.21
CA ILE A 259 -14.95 -6.30 9.90
C ILE A 259 -15.73 -7.21 8.94
N SER A 260 -15.49 -8.53 8.94
CA SER A 260 -16.20 -9.47 8.07
C SER A 260 -17.68 -9.60 8.46
N VAL A 261 -18.02 -9.54 9.75
CA VAL A 261 -19.41 -9.46 10.21
C VAL A 261 -20.10 -8.18 9.73
N VAL A 262 -19.43 -7.02 9.81
CA VAL A 262 -19.98 -5.76 9.27
C VAL A 262 -20.17 -5.84 7.75
N TYR A 263 -19.20 -6.39 7.03
CA TYR A 263 -19.29 -6.63 5.58
C TYR A 263 -20.46 -7.56 5.22
N PHE A 264 -20.64 -8.69 5.92
CA PHE A 264 -21.79 -9.58 5.73
C PHE A 264 -23.12 -8.87 5.94
N LEU A 265 -23.25 -8.09 7.02
CA LEU A 265 -24.46 -7.32 7.30
C LEU A 265 -24.73 -6.29 6.21
N LEU A 266 -23.72 -5.56 5.73
CA LEU A 266 -23.86 -4.59 4.64
C LEU A 266 -24.31 -5.25 3.33
N VAL A 267 -23.68 -6.35 2.92
CA VAL A 267 -24.07 -7.10 1.71
C VAL A 267 -25.53 -7.57 1.80
N LYS A 268 -25.93 -8.13 2.95
CA LYS A 268 -27.28 -8.64 3.19
C LYS A 268 -28.34 -7.53 3.28
N THR A 269 -28.07 -6.42 3.94
CA THR A 269 -29.07 -5.36 4.18
C THR A 269 -29.25 -4.43 2.99
N LEU A 270 -28.14 -4.01 2.36
CA LEU A 270 -28.17 -3.05 1.25
C LEU A 270 -28.48 -3.69 -0.11
N HIS A 271 -28.74 -5.00 -0.14
CA HIS A 271 -28.98 -5.77 -1.37
C HIS A 271 -27.91 -5.48 -2.44
N LEU A 272 -26.65 -5.42 -1.99
CA LEU A 272 -25.49 -5.16 -2.86
C LEU A 272 -25.20 -6.34 -3.80
N THR A 273 -25.99 -7.43 -3.73
CA THR A 273 -26.02 -8.51 -4.71
C THR A 273 -26.01 -7.94 -6.12
N SER A 274 -26.92 -7.03 -6.50
CA SER A 274 -26.94 -6.39 -7.84
C SER A 274 -25.61 -5.75 -8.31
N PHE A 275 -24.67 -5.49 -7.40
CA PHE A 275 -23.31 -5.01 -7.66
C PHE A 275 -22.22 -6.09 -7.48
N HIS A 276 -22.56 -7.37 -7.66
CA HIS A 276 -21.69 -8.55 -7.49
C HIS A 276 -20.28 -8.36 -8.07
N SER A 277 -20.17 -7.83 -9.29
CA SER A 277 -18.89 -7.57 -9.95
C SER A 277 -18.02 -6.55 -9.21
N LEU A 278 -18.61 -5.50 -8.64
CA LEU A 278 -17.87 -4.54 -7.82
C LEU A 278 -17.41 -5.19 -6.51
N ILE A 279 -18.25 -6.00 -5.85
CA ILE A 279 -17.86 -6.73 -4.64
C ILE A 279 -16.65 -7.63 -4.90
N ILE A 280 -16.66 -8.38 -6.00
CA ILE A 280 -15.55 -9.25 -6.42
C ILE A 280 -14.27 -8.43 -6.63
N ILE A 281 -14.33 -7.36 -7.45
CA ILE A 281 -13.16 -6.49 -7.72
C ILE A 281 -12.59 -5.89 -6.44
N TYR A 282 -13.43 -5.30 -5.59
CA TYR A 282 -12.94 -4.63 -4.37
C TYR A 282 -12.42 -5.61 -3.33
N SER A 283 -13.01 -6.80 -3.21
CA SER A 283 -12.51 -7.83 -2.29
C SER A 283 -11.10 -8.29 -2.71
N ILE A 284 -10.91 -8.61 -3.99
CA ILE A 284 -9.61 -9.05 -4.53
C ILE A 284 -8.59 -7.91 -4.46
N ALA A 285 -8.97 -6.68 -4.78
CA ALA A 285 -8.07 -5.53 -4.73
C ALA A 285 -7.61 -5.23 -3.29
N ALA A 286 -8.51 -5.34 -2.30
CA ALA A 286 -8.17 -5.19 -0.89
C ALA A 286 -7.26 -6.32 -0.39
N GLU A 287 -7.57 -7.56 -0.76
CA GLU A 287 -6.78 -8.74 -0.42
C GLU A 287 -5.38 -8.70 -1.03
N TYR A 288 -5.26 -8.50 -2.35
CA TYR A 288 -3.98 -8.32 -3.03
C TYR A 288 -3.15 -7.17 -2.44
N SER A 289 -3.79 -6.05 -2.09
CA SER A 289 -3.12 -4.92 -1.41
C SER A 289 -2.56 -5.33 -0.04
N LEU A 290 -3.30 -6.11 0.75
CA LEU A 290 -2.82 -6.65 2.02
C LEU A 290 -1.65 -7.61 1.82
N LEU A 291 -1.74 -8.53 0.85
CA LEU A 291 -0.68 -9.48 0.54
C LEU A 291 0.61 -8.75 0.12
N VAL A 292 0.52 -7.72 -0.72
CA VAL A 292 1.67 -6.90 -1.16
C VAL A 292 2.26 -6.07 -0.01
N LEU A 293 1.44 -5.53 0.89
CA LEU A 293 1.94 -4.84 2.09
C LEU A 293 2.65 -5.81 3.04
N MET A 294 2.10 -7.00 3.26
CA MET A 294 2.74 -8.01 4.12
C MET A 294 4.01 -8.60 3.48
N SER A 295 4.00 -8.85 2.17
CA SER A 295 5.17 -9.36 1.44
C SER A 295 6.34 -8.40 1.42
N GLN A 296 6.06 -7.09 1.47
CA GLN A 296 7.08 -6.09 1.71
C GLN A 296 7.59 -6.19 3.14
N ALA A 297 6.72 -6.19 4.16
CA ALA A 297 7.12 -6.24 5.57
C ALA A 297 8.00 -7.45 5.95
N MET A 298 7.72 -8.60 5.31
CA MET A 298 8.47 -9.83 5.52
C MET A 298 9.97 -9.64 5.29
N PHE A 299 10.77 -10.35 6.07
CA PHE A 299 12.23 -10.31 6.04
C PHE A 299 12.88 -8.97 6.45
N MET A 300 12.15 -7.85 6.53
CA MET A 300 12.76 -6.54 6.82
C MET A 300 13.13 -6.32 8.30
N HIS A 301 12.43 -6.98 9.23
CA HIS A 301 12.74 -7.00 10.66
C HIS A 301 13.25 -8.37 11.16
N GLU A 302 13.49 -9.29 10.25
CA GLU A 302 14.22 -10.52 10.58
C GLU A 302 15.71 -10.23 10.43
N PRO A 303 16.54 -10.44 11.47
CA PRO A 303 17.99 -10.29 11.35
C PRO A 303 18.54 -11.50 10.60
N ILE A 304 18.29 -11.55 9.30
CA ILE A 304 18.50 -12.73 8.45
C ILE A 304 19.98 -13.12 8.38
N TRP A 305 20.89 -12.16 8.55
CA TRP A 305 22.31 -12.43 8.69
C TRP A 305 22.64 -13.28 9.94
N LEU A 306 21.90 -13.12 11.05
CA LEU A 306 21.94 -14.04 12.19
C LEU A 306 21.21 -15.35 11.88
N SER A 307 19.97 -15.29 11.38
CA SER A 307 19.15 -16.47 11.13
C SER A 307 19.77 -17.45 10.14
N PHE A 308 20.42 -16.95 9.08
CA PHE A 308 21.13 -17.76 8.08
C PHE A 308 22.53 -18.20 8.55
N GLY A 309 23.07 -17.64 9.63
CA GLY A 309 24.25 -18.16 10.31
C GLY A 309 23.94 -19.40 11.16
N VAL A 310 22.69 -19.52 11.65
CA VAL A 310 22.23 -20.64 12.50
C VAL A 310 21.56 -21.75 11.68
N MET A 311 20.97 -21.45 10.53
CA MET A 311 20.24 -22.42 9.70
C MET A 311 20.45 -22.17 8.20
N GLU A 312 20.51 -23.23 7.38
CA GLU A 312 20.52 -23.09 5.92
C GLU A 312 19.37 -22.17 5.42
N PRO A 313 19.64 -21.17 4.54
CA PRO A 313 18.67 -20.16 4.14
C PRO A 313 17.32 -20.72 3.65
N TRP A 314 17.36 -21.81 2.87
CA TRP A 314 16.16 -22.42 2.30
C TRP A 314 15.28 -23.08 3.36
N ARG A 315 15.86 -23.61 4.46
CA ARG A 315 15.09 -24.20 5.56
C ARG A 315 14.39 -23.12 6.35
N PHE A 316 15.14 -22.07 6.73
CA PHE A 316 14.58 -20.93 7.46
C PHE A 316 13.47 -20.26 6.65
N ALA A 317 13.73 -19.95 5.37
CA ALA A 317 12.76 -19.32 4.50
C ALA A 317 11.51 -20.18 4.31
N ARG A 318 11.64 -21.50 4.09
CA ARG A 318 10.49 -22.43 4.03
C ARG A 318 9.64 -22.36 5.29
N TYR A 319 10.25 -22.51 6.47
CA TYR A 319 9.49 -22.54 7.73
C TYR A 319 8.84 -21.19 8.05
N TYR A 320 9.55 -20.09 7.80
CA TYR A 320 9.05 -18.73 8.02
C TYR A 320 7.89 -18.40 7.06
N LEU A 321 8.05 -18.71 5.76
CA LEU A 321 7.03 -18.43 4.75
C LEU A 321 5.78 -19.28 4.94
N LEU A 322 5.90 -20.56 5.29
CA LEU A 322 4.75 -21.40 5.62
C LEU A 322 4.00 -20.83 6.85
N GLY A 323 4.72 -20.50 7.93
CA GLY A 323 4.09 -19.90 9.10
C GLY A 323 3.41 -18.55 8.82
N LYS A 324 3.97 -17.72 7.93
CA LYS A 324 3.35 -16.45 7.50
C LYS A 324 2.16 -16.68 6.56
N ALA A 325 2.20 -17.68 5.68
CA ALA A 325 1.09 -18.07 4.82
C ALA A 325 -0.12 -18.51 5.67
N THR A 326 0.09 -19.42 6.64
CA THR A 326 -0.94 -19.82 7.61
C THR A 326 -1.44 -18.64 8.45
N SER A 327 -0.57 -17.70 8.82
CA SER A 327 -0.99 -16.49 9.55
C SER A 327 -1.94 -15.60 8.75
N VAL A 328 -1.71 -15.48 7.44
CA VAL A 328 -2.57 -14.74 6.50
C VAL A 328 -3.89 -15.47 6.30
N GLU A 329 -3.83 -16.77 6.02
CA GLU A 329 -5.00 -17.64 5.84
C GLU A 329 -5.95 -17.53 7.05
N LEU A 330 -5.43 -17.64 8.27
CA LEU A 330 -6.21 -17.49 9.50
C LEU A 330 -6.96 -16.15 9.58
N ILE A 331 -6.35 -15.04 9.18
CA ILE A 331 -6.95 -13.70 9.27
C ILE A 331 -7.93 -13.41 8.13
N LEU A 332 -7.73 -14.03 6.97
CA LEU A 332 -8.63 -13.90 5.83
C LEU A 332 -9.80 -14.90 5.88
N LEU A 333 -9.67 -15.99 6.64
CA LEU A 333 -10.71 -17.02 6.81
C LEU A 333 -12.09 -16.44 7.20
N PRO A 334 -12.23 -15.43 8.09
CA PRO A 334 -13.53 -14.80 8.35
C PRO A 334 -14.16 -14.12 7.12
N PHE A 335 -13.37 -13.62 6.16
CA PHE A 335 -13.89 -13.08 4.89
C PHE A 335 -14.19 -14.20 3.89
N ALA A 336 -13.35 -15.23 3.83
CA ALA A 336 -13.61 -16.42 3.03
C ALA A 336 -14.94 -17.09 3.41
N VAL A 337 -15.20 -17.27 4.71
CA VAL A 337 -16.47 -17.81 5.22
C VAL A 337 -17.64 -16.94 4.82
N VAL A 338 -17.56 -15.61 4.98
CA VAL A 338 -18.64 -14.69 4.55
C VAL A 338 -18.89 -14.79 3.04
N ASN A 339 -17.84 -14.87 2.23
CA ASN A 339 -17.98 -15.02 0.77
C ASN A 339 -18.46 -16.42 0.35
N LEU A 340 -18.35 -17.46 1.19
CA LEU A 340 -19.02 -18.75 0.96
C LEU A 340 -20.52 -18.73 1.28
N LEU A 341 -21.01 -17.73 2.02
CA LEU A 341 -22.45 -17.62 2.29
C LEU A 341 -23.25 -17.00 1.13
N ASN A 342 -22.58 -16.44 0.11
CA ASN A 342 -23.23 -15.97 -1.13
C ASN A 342 -22.63 -16.70 -2.37
N PRO A 343 -23.42 -17.50 -3.11
CA PRO A 343 -22.99 -18.17 -4.35
C PRO A 343 -22.25 -17.29 -5.37
N GLU A 344 -22.60 -16.01 -5.42
CA GLU A 344 -22.05 -15.01 -6.35
C GLU A 344 -20.61 -14.61 -6.01
N THR A 345 -20.20 -14.76 -4.73
CA THR A 345 -18.86 -14.42 -4.25
C THR A 345 -18.02 -15.63 -3.82
N TRP A 346 -18.53 -16.86 -3.96
CA TRP A 346 -17.79 -18.10 -3.70
C TRP A 346 -16.41 -18.14 -4.39
N GLY A 347 -16.31 -17.66 -5.64
CA GLY A 347 -15.05 -17.58 -6.38
C GLY A 347 -13.98 -16.74 -5.66
N VAL A 348 -14.38 -15.65 -4.99
CA VAL A 348 -13.48 -14.86 -4.13
C VAL A 348 -12.99 -15.72 -2.97
N SER A 349 -13.87 -16.47 -2.32
CA SER A 349 -13.46 -17.36 -1.22
C SER A 349 -12.50 -18.47 -1.64
N LEU A 350 -12.72 -19.08 -2.81
CA LEU A 350 -11.79 -20.09 -3.35
C LEU A 350 -10.40 -19.48 -3.59
N VAL A 351 -10.32 -18.26 -4.11
CA VAL A 351 -9.07 -17.51 -4.23
C VAL A 351 -8.46 -17.21 -2.85
N THR A 352 -9.26 -16.76 -1.89
CA THR A 352 -8.79 -16.44 -0.52
C THR A 352 -8.24 -17.65 0.22
N LEU A 353 -8.86 -18.82 0.07
CA LEU A 353 -8.43 -20.06 0.76
C LEU A 353 -7.27 -20.75 0.04
N ILE A 354 -7.29 -20.79 -1.30
CA ILE A 354 -6.35 -21.60 -2.08
C ILE A 354 -5.15 -20.74 -2.53
N VAL A 355 -5.41 -19.61 -3.20
CA VAL A 355 -4.37 -18.82 -3.90
C VAL A 355 -3.60 -17.92 -2.94
N SER A 356 -4.27 -17.21 -2.04
CA SER A 356 -3.65 -16.21 -1.16
C SER A 356 -2.46 -16.67 -0.32
N PRO A 357 -2.42 -17.88 0.29
CA PRO A 357 -1.22 -18.36 0.97
C PRO A 357 -0.02 -18.55 0.02
N PHE A 358 -0.22 -19.05 -1.21
CA PHE A 358 0.88 -19.23 -2.18
C PHE A 358 1.28 -17.92 -2.87
N ALA A 359 0.32 -17.05 -3.14
CA ALA A 359 0.54 -15.67 -3.58
C ALA A 359 1.45 -14.91 -2.60
N LEU A 360 1.21 -15.04 -1.28
CA LEU A 360 2.06 -14.44 -0.27
C LEU A 360 3.52 -14.94 -0.35
N ILE A 361 3.70 -16.25 -0.51
CA ILE A 361 5.02 -16.90 -0.65
C ILE A 361 5.75 -16.37 -1.89
N TYR A 362 5.06 -16.30 -3.03
CA TYR A 362 5.57 -15.76 -4.30
C TYR A 362 6.02 -14.30 -4.14
N LEU A 363 5.13 -13.43 -3.66
CA LEU A 363 5.38 -12.00 -3.49
C LEU A 363 6.53 -11.73 -2.52
N ALA A 364 6.59 -12.45 -1.41
CA ALA A 364 7.67 -12.30 -0.42
C ALA A 364 9.02 -12.76 -0.97
N SER A 365 9.03 -13.87 -1.71
CA SER A 365 10.25 -14.41 -2.35
C SER A 365 10.81 -13.45 -3.40
N ILE A 366 9.95 -12.93 -4.28
CA ILE A 366 10.35 -11.94 -5.29
C ILE A 366 10.83 -10.64 -4.64
N THR A 367 10.13 -10.15 -3.61
CA THR A 367 10.54 -8.94 -2.89
C THR A 367 11.93 -9.14 -2.25
N ALA A 368 12.16 -10.27 -1.57
CA ALA A 368 13.43 -10.62 -0.97
C ALA A 368 14.59 -10.74 -1.98
N ARG A 369 14.33 -11.17 -3.22
CA ARG A 369 15.34 -11.28 -4.28
C ARG A 369 15.64 -9.96 -4.99
N ILE A 370 14.60 -9.22 -5.40
CA ILE A 370 14.74 -8.00 -6.21
C ILE A 370 15.14 -6.82 -5.33
N ASN A 371 14.50 -6.66 -4.17
CA ASN A 371 14.61 -5.52 -3.29
C ASN A 371 14.69 -5.95 -1.81
N PRO A 372 15.72 -6.73 -1.41
CA PRO A 372 15.94 -6.99 0.00
C PRO A 372 16.18 -5.68 0.74
N VAL A 373 15.48 -5.52 1.85
CA VAL A 373 15.64 -4.43 2.82
C VAL A 373 15.79 -5.09 4.17
N GLN A 374 16.70 -4.60 4.99
CA GLN A 374 16.77 -4.94 6.41
C GLN A 374 16.87 -3.64 7.20
N ILE A 375 16.10 -3.53 8.28
CA ILE A 375 16.22 -2.42 9.22
C ILE A 375 17.34 -2.77 10.21
N ARG A 376 18.39 -1.94 10.20
CA ARG A 376 19.45 -1.95 11.23
C ARG A 376 19.03 -1.10 12.43
N ASP A 377 18.66 0.15 12.14
CA ASP A 377 18.41 1.21 13.12
C ASP A 377 16.96 1.68 13.06
N GLU A 378 16.43 2.11 14.21
CA GLU A 378 15.13 2.82 14.28
C GLU A 378 15.09 4.09 13.41
N LEU A 379 16.28 4.63 13.07
CA LEU A 379 16.50 5.80 12.22
C LEU A 379 16.89 5.44 10.78
N SER A 380 16.70 4.20 10.31
CA SER A 380 17.02 3.83 8.92
C SER A 380 16.01 4.42 7.93
N VAL A 381 16.17 5.72 7.63
CA VAL A 381 15.36 6.46 6.66
C VAL A 381 15.60 5.88 5.25
N PRO A 382 14.56 5.69 4.42
CA PRO A 382 14.64 4.66 3.38
C PRO A 382 15.46 5.03 2.14
N ALA A 383 15.88 3.97 1.43
CA ALA A 383 16.56 4.05 0.15
C ALA A 383 15.72 4.77 -0.93
N PRO A 384 16.37 5.44 -1.91
CA PRO A 384 15.69 6.23 -2.94
C PRO A 384 14.77 5.40 -3.85
N PHE A 385 13.87 6.09 -4.55
CA PHE A 385 13.06 5.53 -5.63
C PHE A 385 13.95 4.84 -6.68
N SER A 386 13.94 3.52 -6.68
CA SER A 386 14.77 2.67 -7.53
C SER A 386 13.90 1.98 -8.57
N SER A 387 14.43 1.76 -9.79
CA SER A 387 13.78 0.94 -10.83
C SER A 387 13.41 -0.46 -10.33
N ARG A 388 14.12 -0.98 -9.33
CA ARG A 388 13.78 -2.25 -8.63
C ARG A 388 12.36 -2.27 -8.08
N GLN A 389 11.81 -1.12 -7.64
CA GLN A 389 10.44 -1.03 -7.13
C GLN A 389 9.41 -1.25 -8.25
N TYR A 390 9.66 -0.68 -9.44
CA TYR A 390 8.85 -0.95 -10.64
C TYR A 390 8.96 -2.41 -11.08
N PHE A 391 10.16 -3.01 -11.05
CA PHE A 391 10.31 -4.44 -11.33
C PHE A 391 9.58 -5.32 -10.31
N THR A 392 9.56 -4.98 -9.02
CA THR A 392 8.75 -5.70 -8.02
C THR A 392 7.25 -5.57 -8.29
N ALA A 393 6.76 -4.40 -8.69
CA ALA A 393 5.35 -4.18 -9.02
C ALA A 393 4.91 -4.87 -10.33
N ILE A 394 5.78 -4.92 -11.34
CA ILE A 394 5.55 -5.68 -12.57
C ILE A 394 5.55 -7.18 -12.24
N ALA A 395 6.51 -7.64 -11.43
CA ALA A 395 6.61 -9.04 -11.03
C ALA A 395 5.49 -9.49 -10.08
N SER A 396 4.77 -8.60 -9.41
CA SER A 396 3.58 -8.95 -8.62
C SER A 396 2.29 -9.04 -9.44
N PHE A 397 2.27 -8.48 -10.67
CA PHE A 397 1.09 -8.47 -11.53
C PHE A 397 0.50 -9.87 -11.87
N PRO A 398 1.30 -10.94 -12.09
CA PRO A 398 0.76 -12.28 -12.33
C PRO A 398 -0.14 -12.80 -11.20
N VAL A 399 0.17 -12.47 -9.94
CA VAL A 399 -0.67 -12.83 -8.78
C VAL A 399 -2.04 -12.16 -8.88
N MET A 400 -2.08 -10.86 -9.19
CA MET A 400 -3.33 -10.13 -9.36
C MET A 400 -4.17 -10.72 -10.50
N LEU A 401 -3.55 -11.13 -11.61
CA LEU A 401 -4.25 -11.82 -12.70
C LEU A 401 -4.84 -13.15 -12.24
N VAL A 402 -4.08 -14.01 -11.55
CA VAL A 402 -4.60 -15.31 -11.06
C VAL A 402 -5.75 -15.11 -10.07
N MET A 403 -5.66 -14.13 -9.17
CA MET A 403 -6.75 -13.82 -8.24
C MET A 403 -8.03 -13.33 -8.97
N ILE A 404 -7.89 -12.41 -9.93
CA ILE A 404 -9.02 -11.91 -10.73
C ILE A 404 -9.64 -13.02 -11.57
N MET A 405 -8.81 -13.75 -12.33
CA MET A 405 -9.27 -14.86 -13.17
C MET A 405 -9.92 -15.97 -12.33
N GLY A 406 -9.33 -16.33 -11.19
CA GLY A 406 -9.87 -17.32 -10.29
C GLY A 406 -11.26 -16.96 -9.78
N ALA A 407 -11.43 -15.75 -9.26
CA ALA A 407 -12.71 -15.32 -8.69
C ALA A 407 -13.82 -15.14 -9.73
N TYR A 408 -13.48 -14.73 -10.95
CA TYR A 408 -14.43 -14.58 -12.06
C TYR A 408 -14.62 -15.85 -12.90
N SER A 409 -13.79 -16.88 -12.75
CA SER A 409 -13.85 -18.07 -13.61
C SER A 409 -15.20 -18.81 -13.61
N PRO A 410 -15.99 -18.88 -12.51
CA PRO A 410 -17.34 -19.45 -12.58
C PRO A 410 -18.26 -18.67 -13.53
N THR A 411 -18.18 -17.34 -13.50
CA THR A 411 -19.01 -16.42 -14.28
C THR A 411 -18.53 -16.30 -15.73
N LEU A 412 -17.21 -16.32 -15.96
CA LEU A 412 -16.61 -16.16 -17.29
C LEU A 412 -16.62 -17.43 -18.13
N LEU A 413 -16.43 -18.60 -17.51
CA LEU A 413 -16.32 -19.87 -18.24
C LEU A 413 -17.66 -20.62 -18.32
N GLY A 414 -18.68 -20.21 -17.54
CA GLY A 414 -19.94 -20.97 -17.40
C GLY A 414 -19.74 -22.32 -16.68
N VAL A 415 -18.66 -22.43 -15.92
CA VAL A 415 -18.16 -23.68 -15.33
C VAL A 415 -18.56 -23.78 -13.86
N ASN A 416 -19.02 -24.97 -13.44
CA ASN A 416 -19.32 -25.25 -12.04
C ASN A 416 -18.09 -25.01 -11.15
N GLN A 417 -18.28 -24.30 -10.04
CA GLN A 417 -17.19 -23.73 -9.24
C GLN A 417 -16.17 -24.78 -8.74
N VAL A 418 -16.60 -26.01 -8.50
CA VAL A 418 -15.73 -27.13 -8.11
C VAL A 418 -14.67 -27.45 -9.18
N GLN A 419 -15.01 -27.28 -10.46
CA GLN A 419 -14.09 -27.54 -11.58
C GLN A 419 -13.03 -26.45 -11.77
N VAL A 420 -13.15 -25.30 -11.08
CA VAL A 420 -12.13 -24.24 -11.04
C VAL A 420 -10.94 -24.65 -10.15
N ILE A 421 -11.21 -25.42 -9.08
CA ILE A 421 -10.23 -25.77 -8.03
C ILE A 421 -8.95 -26.40 -8.60
N PRO A 422 -8.98 -27.37 -9.54
CA PRO A 422 -7.75 -27.91 -10.13
C PRO A 422 -6.88 -26.86 -10.84
N TYR A 423 -7.49 -25.89 -11.54
CA TYR A 423 -6.73 -24.84 -12.24
C TYR A 423 -6.04 -23.88 -11.27
N LEU A 424 -6.70 -23.54 -10.15
CA LEU A 424 -6.08 -22.74 -9.08
C LEU A 424 -4.90 -23.48 -8.45
N LEU A 425 -5.11 -24.74 -8.05
CA LEU A 425 -4.05 -25.58 -7.47
C LEU A 425 -2.83 -25.73 -8.39
N VAL A 426 -3.05 -25.85 -9.71
CA VAL A 426 -1.96 -25.88 -10.70
C VAL A 426 -1.24 -24.53 -10.77
N ALA A 427 -1.97 -23.41 -10.82
CA ALA A 427 -1.36 -22.07 -10.83
C ALA A 427 -0.52 -21.83 -9.56
N ASP A 428 -1.02 -22.23 -8.39
CA ASP A 428 -0.32 -22.10 -7.11
C ASP A 428 0.91 -23.00 -6.98
N LEU A 429 0.86 -24.19 -7.59
CA LEU A 429 2.00 -25.10 -7.71
C LEU A 429 3.12 -24.50 -8.59
N PHE A 430 2.79 -23.64 -9.57
CA PHE A 430 3.79 -22.87 -10.31
C PHE A 430 4.22 -21.57 -9.60
N MET A 431 3.37 -20.96 -8.77
CA MET A 431 3.70 -19.72 -8.06
C MET A 431 4.49 -19.96 -6.76
N GLY A 432 3.95 -20.68 -5.77
CA GLY A 432 4.55 -20.73 -4.43
C GLY A 432 5.55 -21.87 -4.22
N VAL A 433 5.24 -23.07 -4.72
CA VAL A 433 6.02 -24.30 -4.46
C VAL A 433 7.48 -24.24 -4.93
N PRO A 434 7.85 -23.63 -6.08
CA PRO A 434 9.24 -23.57 -6.53
C PRO A 434 10.13 -22.82 -5.53
N PHE A 435 9.62 -21.77 -4.88
CA PHE A 435 10.34 -21.03 -3.86
C PHE A 435 10.48 -21.83 -2.56
N LEU A 436 9.49 -22.62 -2.15
CA LEU A 436 9.62 -23.49 -0.97
C LEU A 436 10.72 -24.56 -1.14
N ILE A 437 10.98 -25.01 -2.38
CA ILE A 437 11.91 -26.12 -2.68
C ILE A 437 13.31 -25.63 -3.10
N SER A 438 13.42 -24.50 -3.80
CA SER A 438 14.67 -24.07 -4.46
C SER A 438 15.78 -23.63 -3.49
N LYS A 439 16.74 -24.52 -3.24
CA LYS A 439 17.95 -24.22 -2.44
C LYS A 439 18.82 -23.13 -3.08
N SER A 440 18.96 -23.15 -4.41
CA SER A 440 19.78 -22.19 -5.16
C SER A 440 19.19 -20.78 -5.12
N PHE A 441 17.86 -20.65 -5.19
CA PHE A 441 17.17 -19.37 -5.04
C PHE A 441 17.49 -18.70 -3.70
N TRP A 442 17.31 -19.42 -2.58
CA TRP A 442 17.54 -18.84 -1.25
C TRP A 442 19.01 -18.56 -0.94
N ARG A 443 19.95 -19.37 -1.44
CA ARG A 443 21.39 -19.03 -1.39
C ARG A 443 21.69 -17.76 -2.21
N GLY A 444 21.04 -17.59 -3.36
CA GLY A 444 21.09 -16.34 -4.12
C GLY A 444 20.48 -15.15 -3.37
N VAL A 445 19.34 -15.32 -2.70
CA VAL A 445 18.73 -14.27 -1.86
C VAL A 445 19.67 -13.87 -0.73
N GLN A 446 20.28 -14.85 -0.05
CA GLN A 446 21.32 -14.61 0.97
C GLN A 446 22.48 -13.78 0.40
N ALA A 447 23.07 -14.17 -0.74
CA ALA A 447 24.19 -13.44 -1.33
C ALA A 447 23.82 -11.97 -1.62
N VAL A 448 22.66 -11.73 -2.24
CA VAL A 448 22.16 -10.38 -2.54
C VAL A 448 21.80 -9.59 -1.27
N MET A 449 21.32 -10.27 -0.22
CA MET A 449 21.12 -9.67 1.11
C MET A 449 22.42 -9.32 1.82
N ILE A 450 23.50 -10.06 1.61
CA ILE A 450 24.82 -9.73 2.16
C ILE A 450 25.41 -8.55 1.37
N GLU A 451 25.50 -8.65 0.04
CA GLU A 451 26.02 -7.59 -0.84
C GLU A 451 25.34 -6.22 -0.61
N ARG A 452 24.02 -6.22 -0.37
CA ARG A 452 23.22 -4.99 -0.27
C ARG A 452 22.79 -4.63 1.14
N GLY A 453 22.82 -5.58 2.09
CA GLY A 453 22.47 -5.39 3.49
C GLY A 453 23.66 -5.09 4.40
N PHE A 454 24.89 -5.11 3.87
CA PHE A 454 26.07 -4.58 4.55
C PHE A 454 26.41 -3.12 4.17
N THR A 455 25.71 -2.50 3.23
CA THR A 455 25.67 -1.03 3.01
C THR A 455 24.41 -0.38 3.56
#